data_AF-A0A7W7QVG2-F1
#
_entry.id   AF-A0A7W7QVG2-F1
#
_cell.length_a   1.000
_cell.length_b   1.000
_cell.length_c   1.000
_cell.angle_alpha   90.00
_cell.angle_beta   90.00
_cell.angle_gamma   90.00
#
_symmetry.space_group_name_H-M   'P 1'
#
loop_
_entity.id
_entity.type
_entity.pdbx_description
1 polymer ?
#
loop_
_entity_poly.entity_id
_entity_poly.type
_entity_poly.pdbx_seq_one_letter_code
_entity_poly.pdbx_strand_id
1 'polypeptide(L)'
;MQVEREKRRWNKNEMARHLLKEAGCDASMVTSLARSIRDWEKGKHYPRDWAAVYAQVFNLPEDDLFSKKRASHEDDEMERRRLLQALATLGVASPPVFDSLQTIRDSVGLSLGRDERLDVEMWEEAVSEHGYGYRLTPPQQMLGEVAADLVAVKQAMSRAGDHSRMFSSWCRVTGGLSLLMAKTLCNLEQSRQARQWWATALNAAELSGDPDLGSWIKAEQLIHGLYDQRPAPVLLRHADAALNYYGDSAYRGVAGISATRAQILATLGRSAEATAELRRCAEVFERLPDSVTSTRQGRTIESWGAERLSYSQAWVHAYLGNRDRLDEAVNHTHEALDPSDPNPRFRAQLALLQAAGYTRSGDVSEGIRHAQAVYQSYPAEQRTVMVTRLANGVLEAVPTAEWRTHAVADYRELLAASGRRAIT
;
A
#
# COMPACT_ATOMS: atom_id res chain seq x y z
N MET A 1 -21.25 18.70 -29.88
CA MET A 1 -20.77 18.58 -31.28
C MET A 1 -21.32 17.38 -32.09
N GLN A 2 -21.35 16.10 -31.64
CA GLN A 2 -21.87 14.99 -32.49
C GLN A 2 -23.31 15.23 -32.99
N VAL A 3 -24.20 15.62 -32.08
CA VAL A 3 -25.59 16.00 -32.38
C VAL A 3 -25.64 17.13 -33.42
N GLU A 4 -24.74 18.09 -33.35
CA GLU A 4 -24.67 19.23 -34.27
C GLU A 4 -24.15 18.84 -35.65
N ARG A 5 -23.21 17.88 -35.74
CA ARG A 5 -22.75 17.29 -37.01
C ARG A 5 -23.89 16.51 -37.67
N GLU A 6 -24.60 15.70 -36.89
CA GLU A 6 -25.70 14.87 -37.39
C GLU A 6 -26.91 15.70 -37.84
N LYS A 7 -27.24 16.78 -37.12
CA LYS A 7 -28.24 17.78 -37.57
C LYS A 7 -27.91 18.37 -38.94
N ARG A 8 -26.62 18.61 -39.23
CA ARG A 8 -26.13 19.12 -40.52
C ARG A 8 -25.95 18.02 -41.58
N ARG A 9 -26.25 16.76 -41.23
CA ARG A 9 -26.10 15.56 -42.09
C ARG A 9 -24.69 15.36 -42.63
N TRP A 10 -23.68 15.88 -41.93
CA TRP A 10 -22.29 15.69 -42.32
C TRP A 10 -21.76 14.34 -41.83
N ASN A 11 -21.12 13.61 -42.72
CA ASN A 11 -20.22 12.54 -42.29
C ASN A 11 -18.91 13.12 -41.73
N LYS A 12 -18.10 12.30 -41.07
CA LYS A 12 -16.86 12.76 -40.41
C LYS A 12 -15.83 13.34 -41.39
N ASN A 13 -15.79 12.84 -42.63
CA ASN A 13 -14.89 13.35 -43.67
C ASN A 13 -15.37 14.70 -44.21
N GLU A 14 -16.67 14.88 -44.37
CA GLU A 14 -17.28 16.16 -44.75
C GLU A 14 -17.03 17.21 -43.67
N MET A 15 -17.27 16.86 -42.41
CA MET A 15 -16.94 17.74 -41.28
C MET A 15 -15.45 18.11 -41.27
N ALA A 16 -14.55 17.14 -41.48
CA ALA A 16 -13.11 17.39 -41.56
C ALA A 16 -12.77 18.35 -42.71
N ARG A 17 -13.41 18.24 -43.88
CA ARG A 17 -13.22 19.19 -44.99
C ARG A 17 -13.69 20.60 -44.63
N HIS A 18 -14.82 20.75 -43.94
CA HIS A 18 -15.30 22.05 -43.49
C HIS A 18 -14.35 22.71 -42.50
N LEU A 19 -13.81 21.93 -41.54
CA LEU A 19 -12.84 22.43 -40.56
C LEU A 19 -11.51 22.82 -41.21
N LEU A 20 -10.98 22.00 -42.13
CA LEU A 20 -9.74 22.31 -42.84
C LEU A 20 -9.89 23.56 -43.70
N LYS A 21 -11.04 23.71 -44.37
CA LYS A 21 -11.36 24.90 -45.16
C LYS A 21 -11.38 26.16 -44.30
N GLU A 22 -12.01 26.10 -43.14
CA GLU A 22 -12.09 27.25 -42.21
C GLU A 22 -10.72 27.58 -41.59
N ALA A 23 -9.93 26.57 -41.25
CA ALA A 23 -8.58 26.75 -40.71
C ALA A 23 -7.53 27.16 -41.76
N GLY A 24 -7.88 27.21 -43.06
CA GLY A 24 -6.93 27.46 -44.15
C GLY A 24 -5.90 26.34 -44.35
N CYS A 25 -6.22 25.12 -43.93
CA CYS A 25 -5.33 23.95 -43.95
C CYS A 25 -5.55 23.07 -45.19
N ASP A 26 -4.53 22.29 -45.56
CA ASP A 26 -4.55 21.41 -46.72
C ASP A 26 -5.56 20.25 -46.58
N ALA A 27 -6.27 19.96 -47.67
CA ALA A 27 -7.20 18.84 -47.81
C ALA A 27 -6.52 17.46 -47.69
N SER A 28 -5.19 17.38 -47.81
CA SER A 28 -4.44 16.13 -47.54
C SER A 28 -4.62 15.61 -46.11
N MET A 29 -5.01 16.46 -45.16
CA MET A 29 -5.22 16.11 -43.75
C MET A 29 -6.62 15.55 -43.41
N VAL A 30 -7.54 15.47 -44.38
CA VAL A 30 -8.95 15.08 -44.16
C VAL A 30 -9.08 13.75 -43.40
N THR A 31 -8.29 12.74 -43.78
CA THR A 31 -8.35 11.40 -43.17
C THR A 31 -7.87 11.42 -41.72
N SER A 32 -6.84 12.22 -41.41
CA SER A 32 -6.31 12.37 -40.06
C SER A 32 -7.30 13.11 -39.15
N LEU A 33 -7.87 14.22 -39.65
CA LEU A 33 -8.83 15.01 -38.89
C LEU A 33 -10.17 14.25 -38.71
N ALA A 34 -10.61 13.48 -39.70
CA ALA A 34 -11.80 12.63 -39.57
C ALA A 34 -11.61 11.51 -38.53
N ARG A 35 -10.38 11.01 -38.35
CA ARG A 35 -10.02 10.10 -37.25
C ARG A 35 -10.09 10.83 -35.90
N SER A 36 -9.52 12.03 -35.80
CA SER A 36 -9.60 12.85 -34.58
C SER A 36 -11.06 13.19 -34.18
N ILE A 37 -11.91 13.54 -35.16
CA ILE A 37 -13.37 13.74 -34.95
C ILE A 37 -14.01 12.46 -34.37
N ARG A 38 -13.69 11.29 -34.92
CA ARG A 38 -14.19 10.00 -34.43
C ARG A 38 -13.76 9.73 -33.00
N ASP A 39 -12.49 9.98 -32.68
CA ASP A 39 -11.93 9.72 -31.35
C ASP A 39 -12.52 10.69 -30.32
N TRP A 40 -12.76 11.95 -30.70
CA TRP A 40 -13.50 12.89 -29.86
C TRP A 40 -14.95 12.44 -29.61
N GLU A 41 -15.69 12.05 -30.66
CA GLU A 41 -17.09 11.61 -30.54
C GLU A 41 -17.23 10.37 -29.64
N LYS A 42 -16.20 9.53 -29.64
CA LYS A 42 -16.09 8.36 -28.75
C LYS A 42 -15.59 8.69 -27.34
N GLY A 43 -15.43 9.96 -27.00
CA GLY A 43 -15.00 10.37 -25.66
C GLY A 43 -13.48 10.49 -25.48
N LYS A 44 -12.64 10.00 -26.41
CA LYS A 44 -11.22 9.74 -26.16
C LYS A 44 -10.29 10.96 -26.13
N HIS A 45 -10.64 12.06 -26.80
CA HIS A 45 -9.79 13.25 -26.88
C HIS A 45 -10.64 14.52 -26.84
N TYR A 46 -10.04 15.67 -26.52
CA TYR A 46 -10.63 17.02 -26.60
C TYR A 46 -9.84 17.87 -27.61
N PRO A 47 -10.47 18.43 -28.66
CA PRO A 47 -9.76 19.12 -29.74
C PRO A 47 -9.37 20.55 -29.35
N ARG A 48 -8.37 20.70 -28.47
CA ARG A 48 -7.91 22.01 -27.96
C ARG A 48 -7.60 23.00 -29.09
N ASP A 49 -6.73 22.59 -30.01
CA ASP A 49 -6.24 23.47 -31.08
C ASP A 49 -7.27 23.74 -32.19
N TRP A 50 -8.36 22.98 -32.21
CA TRP A 50 -9.41 23.10 -33.21
C TRP A 50 -10.73 23.65 -32.64
N ALA A 51 -10.84 23.85 -31.31
CA ALA A 51 -12.08 24.23 -30.64
C ALA A 51 -12.70 25.51 -31.24
N ALA A 52 -11.88 26.52 -31.50
CA ALA A 52 -12.29 27.77 -32.15
C ALA A 52 -12.79 27.55 -33.58
N VAL A 53 -12.10 26.69 -34.34
CA VAL A 53 -12.47 26.34 -35.71
C VAL A 53 -13.80 25.58 -35.74
N TYR A 54 -14.03 24.68 -34.78
CA TYR A 54 -15.33 24.03 -34.61
C TYR A 54 -16.41 25.06 -34.28
N ALA A 55 -16.19 25.98 -33.34
CA ALA A 55 -17.17 27.01 -33.01
C ALA A 55 -17.55 27.87 -34.22
N GLN A 56 -16.56 28.25 -35.04
CA GLN A 56 -16.76 28.98 -36.30
C GLN A 56 -17.57 28.16 -37.33
N VAL A 57 -17.16 26.91 -37.60
CA VAL A 57 -17.83 26.03 -38.57
C VAL A 57 -19.27 25.70 -38.16
N PHE A 58 -19.52 25.55 -36.86
CA PHE A 58 -20.85 25.28 -36.33
C PHE A 58 -21.68 26.55 -36.10
N ASN A 59 -21.06 27.73 -36.16
CA ASN A 59 -21.66 29.01 -35.78
C ASN A 59 -22.34 28.94 -34.41
N LEU A 60 -21.63 28.37 -33.43
CA LEU A 60 -22.07 28.20 -32.05
C LEU A 60 -20.92 28.60 -31.12
N PRO A 61 -21.22 29.20 -29.95
CA PRO A 61 -20.21 29.43 -28.91
C PRO A 61 -19.48 28.13 -28.56
N GLU A 62 -18.18 28.21 -28.28
CA GLU A 62 -17.38 27.04 -27.87
C GLU A 62 -18.01 26.32 -26.67
N ASP A 63 -18.54 27.07 -25.72
CA ASP A 63 -19.14 26.52 -24.49
C ASP A 63 -20.44 25.74 -24.78
N ASP A 64 -21.25 26.20 -25.73
CA ASP A 64 -22.44 25.45 -26.15
C ASP A 64 -22.05 24.15 -26.89
N LEU A 65 -20.90 24.17 -27.56
CA LEU A 65 -20.42 23.04 -28.35
C LEU A 65 -19.66 22.00 -27.50
N PHE A 66 -19.02 22.43 -26.41
CA PHE A 66 -18.01 21.67 -25.64
C PHE A 66 -18.09 21.73 -24.10
N SER A 67 -18.99 22.51 -23.49
CA SER A 67 -19.06 22.83 -22.03
C SER A 67 -18.74 21.66 -21.09
N LYS A 68 -19.41 20.52 -21.23
CA LYS A 68 -19.24 19.37 -20.32
C LYS A 68 -17.83 18.77 -20.32
N LYS A 69 -17.13 18.83 -21.46
CA LYS A 69 -15.84 18.16 -21.65
C LYS A 69 -14.64 19.08 -21.40
N ARG A 70 -14.81 20.39 -21.66
CA ARG A 70 -13.83 21.44 -21.31
C ARG A 70 -13.70 21.56 -19.79
N ALA A 71 -14.82 21.60 -19.07
CA ALA A 71 -14.84 21.64 -17.62
C ALA A 71 -14.12 20.44 -16.98
N SER A 72 -14.38 19.22 -17.46
CA SER A 72 -13.69 18.00 -16.98
C SER A 72 -12.18 18.05 -17.24
N HIS A 73 -11.74 18.50 -18.42
CA HIS A 73 -10.31 18.56 -18.73
C HIS A 73 -9.58 19.67 -17.94
N GLU A 74 -10.19 20.83 -17.75
CA GLU A 74 -9.60 21.91 -16.94
C GLU A 74 -9.49 21.48 -15.47
N ASP A 75 -10.48 20.74 -14.95
CA ASP A 75 -10.44 20.17 -13.61
C ASP A 75 -9.31 19.14 -13.45
N ASP A 76 -9.17 18.21 -14.41
CA ASP A 76 -8.06 17.23 -14.42
C ASP A 76 -6.68 17.91 -14.43
N GLU A 77 -6.52 19.02 -15.17
CA GLU A 77 -5.25 19.75 -15.24
C GLU A 77 -4.95 20.49 -13.92
N MET A 78 -5.97 21.08 -13.28
CA MET A 78 -5.84 21.71 -11.96
C MET A 78 -5.53 20.68 -10.88
N GLU A 79 -6.20 19.54 -10.88
CA GLU A 79 -5.93 18.43 -9.98
C GLU A 79 -4.52 17.90 -10.16
N ARG A 80 -4.08 17.68 -11.42
CA ARG A 80 -2.70 17.28 -11.73
C ARG A 80 -1.70 18.27 -11.13
N ARG A 81 -1.91 19.58 -11.31
CA ARG A 81 -1.01 20.60 -10.78
C ARG A 81 -0.93 20.57 -9.24
N ARG A 82 -2.06 20.39 -8.56
CA ARG A 82 -2.11 20.26 -7.09
C ARG A 82 -1.38 19.01 -6.60
N LEU A 83 -1.52 17.88 -7.29
CA LEU A 83 -0.81 16.64 -6.94
C LEU A 83 0.70 16.78 -7.11
N LEU A 84 1.16 17.41 -8.20
CA LEU A 84 2.59 17.66 -8.41
C LEU A 84 3.16 18.61 -7.34
N GLN A 85 2.39 19.63 -6.93
CA GLN A 85 2.78 20.50 -5.81
C GLN A 85 2.88 19.70 -4.50
N ALA A 86 1.95 18.79 -4.23
CA ALA A 86 2.01 17.92 -3.06
C ALA A 86 3.23 16.98 -3.09
N LEU A 87 3.61 16.44 -4.25
CA LEU A 87 4.86 15.67 -4.39
C LEU A 87 6.10 16.52 -4.12
N ALA A 88 6.12 17.77 -4.61
CA ALA A 88 7.22 18.69 -4.32
C ALA A 88 7.35 18.97 -2.82
N THR A 89 6.23 19.09 -2.08
CA THR A 89 6.27 19.22 -0.61
C THR A 89 6.78 17.99 0.12
N LEU A 90 6.69 16.81 -0.50
CA LEU A 90 7.28 15.56 0.01
C LEU A 90 8.76 15.40 -0.39
N GLY A 91 9.36 16.38 -1.06
CA GLY A 91 10.74 16.33 -1.54
C GLY A 91 10.94 15.49 -2.80
N VAL A 92 9.85 15.05 -3.46
CA VAL A 92 9.88 14.22 -4.68
C VAL A 92 9.99 15.08 -5.94
N ALA A 93 10.68 16.22 -5.85
CA ALA A 93 10.79 17.14 -6.98
C ALA A 93 11.66 16.53 -8.09
N SER A 94 11.03 16.17 -9.21
CA SER A 94 11.75 15.78 -10.42
C SER A 94 12.34 17.02 -11.09
N PRO A 95 13.62 17.00 -11.50
CA PRO A 95 14.16 18.02 -12.37
C PRO A 95 13.35 18.15 -13.68
N PRO A 96 13.23 19.36 -14.28
CA PRO A 96 12.43 19.60 -15.50
C PRO A 96 12.79 18.70 -16.69
N VAL A 97 14.02 18.18 -16.71
CA VAL A 97 14.50 17.23 -17.71
C VAL A 97 13.74 15.91 -17.65
N PHE A 98 13.38 15.41 -16.47
CA PHE A 98 12.63 14.16 -16.33
C PHE A 98 11.16 14.30 -16.74
N ASP A 99 10.54 15.45 -16.51
CA ASP A 99 9.19 15.76 -17.03
C ASP A 99 9.17 15.79 -18.57
N SER A 100 10.25 16.30 -19.18
CA SER A 100 10.44 16.31 -20.63
C SER A 100 10.60 14.88 -21.17
N LEU A 101 11.36 14.02 -20.48
CA LEU A 101 11.50 12.60 -20.84
C LEU A 101 10.17 11.83 -20.73
N GLN A 102 9.37 12.09 -19.69
CA GLN A 102 8.03 11.49 -19.58
C GLN A 102 7.13 11.92 -20.74
N THR A 103 7.18 13.19 -21.14
CA THR A 103 6.40 13.71 -22.27
C THR A 103 6.82 13.05 -23.59
N ILE A 104 8.13 12.87 -23.82
CA ILE A 104 8.67 12.16 -24.98
C ILE A 104 8.22 10.69 -24.96
N ARG A 105 8.34 10.01 -23.81
CA ARG A 105 7.91 8.62 -23.64
C ARG A 105 6.42 8.45 -23.95
N ASP A 106 5.58 9.34 -23.42
CA ASP A 106 4.14 9.32 -23.64
C ASP A 106 3.80 9.53 -25.13
N SER A 107 4.48 10.45 -25.81
CA SER A 107 4.30 10.69 -27.25
C SER A 107 4.73 9.49 -28.11
N VAL A 108 5.84 8.83 -27.75
CA VAL A 108 6.30 7.60 -28.41
C VAL A 108 5.31 6.46 -28.18
N GLY A 109 4.85 6.28 -26.95
CA GLY A 109 3.85 5.26 -26.61
C GLY A 109 2.54 5.43 -27.38
N LEU A 110 2.04 6.66 -27.49
CA LEU A 110 0.85 6.96 -28.31
C LEU A 110 1.06 6.60 -29.79
N SER A 111 2.26 6.85 -30.32
CA SER A 111 2.62 6.54 -31.72
C SER A 111 2.71 5.04 -31.98
N LEU A 112 3.09 4.25 -30.97
CA LEU A 112 3.18 2.79 -31.03
C LEU A 112 1.86 2.07 -30.74
N GLY A 113 0.80 2.81 -30.36
CA GLY A 113 -0.48 2.22 -29.98
C GLY A 113 -0.40 1.47 -28.64
N ARG A 114 0.18 2.12 -27.62
CA ARG A 114 0.37 1.60 -26.25
C ARG A 114 -0.85 0.81 -25.77
N ASP A 115 -0.61 -0.46 -25.47
CA ASP A 115 -1.63 -1.35 -24.91
C ASP A 115 -1.80 -1.05 -23.43
N GLU A 116 -3.01 -0.67 -23.03
CA GLU A 116 -3.37 -0.41 -21.63
C GLU A 116 -3.01 -1.59 -20.73
N ARG A 117 -3.06 -2.82 -21.25
CA ARG A 117 -2.66 -4.01 -20.52
C ARG A 117 -1.18 -3.97 -20.10
N LEU A 118 -0.28 -3.54 -20.98
CA LEU A 118 1.15 -3.43 -20.67
C LEU A 118 1.41 -2.38 -19.60
N ASP A 119 0.59 -1.33 -19.56
CA ASP A 119 0.69 -0.30 -18.54
C ASP A 119 0.27 -0.82 -17.17
N VAL A 120 -0.82 -1.57 -17.11
CA VAL A 120 -1.25 -2.25 -15.90
C VAL A 120 -0.19 -3.25 -15.43
N GLU A 121 0.30 -4.12 -16.32
CA GLU A 121 1.32 -5.12 -15.98
C GLU A 121 2.59 -4.47 -15.41
N MET A 122 3.04 -3.34 -15.99
CA MET A 122 4.15 -2.54 -15.45
C MET A 122 3.87 -2.01 -14.03
N TRP A 123 2.64 -1.57 -13.75
CA TRP A 123 2.30 -1.09 -12.41
C TRP A 123 2.07 -2.20 -11.39
N GLU A 124 1.57 -3.37 -11.83
CA GLU A 124 1.53 -4.58 -11.00
C GLU A 124 2.95 -5.00 -10.61
N GLU A 125 3.90 -4.95 -11.55
CA GLU A 125 5.33 -5.18 -11.29
C GLU A 125 5.89 -4.15 -10.30
N ALA A 126 5.61 -2.85 -10.48
CA ALA A 126 6.04 -1.81 -9.55
C ALA A 126 5.52 -2.03 -8.12
N VAL A 127 4.26 -2.47 -7.96
CA VAL A 127 3.72 -2.86 -6.63
C VAL A 127 4.52 -4.02 -6.03
N SER A 128 4.85 -5.04 -6.82
CA SER A 128 5.66 -6.17 -6.37
C SER A 128 7.08 -5.74 -5.99
N GLU A 129 7.74 -4.89 -6.79
CA GLU A 129 9.08 -4.34 -6.52
C GLU A 129 9.10 -3.53 -5.22
N HIS A 130 8.12 -2.65 -5.03
CA HIS A 130 7.89 -1.97 -3.75
C HIS A 130 7.70 -2.94 -2.60
N GLY A 131 7.03 -4.06 -2.84
CA GLY A 131 6.85 -5.12 -1.86
C GLY A 131 8.17 -5.76 -1.40
N TYR A 132 9.15 -5.92 -2.31
CA TYR A 132 10.52 -6.34 -1.95
C TYR A 132 11.29 -5.21 -1.26
N GLY A 133 11.15 -3.98 -1.75
CA GLY A 133 11.86 -2.79 -1.24
C GLY A 133 11.41 -2.35 0.16
N TYR A 134 10.14 -2.54 0.52
CA TYR A 134 9.52 -2.03 1.76
C TYR A 134 10.29 -2.40 3.04
N ARG A 135 10.92 -3.58 3.06
CA ARG A 135 11.70 -4.08 4.20
C ARG A 135 13.10 -3.47 4.30
N LEU A 136 13.60 -2.87 3.23
CA LEU A 136 14.99 -2.40 3.11
C LEU A 136 15.04 -0.87 3.00
N THR A 137 14.12 -0.28 2.26
CA THR A 137 14.04 1.18 2.05
C THR A 137 13.64 1.89 3.35
N PRO A 138 14.30 3.02 3.69
CA PRO A 138 13.86 3.89 4.79
C PRO A 138 12.41 4.37 4.57
N PRO A 139 11.55 4.40 5.60
CA PRO A 139 10.13 4.74 5.42
C PRO A 139 9.88 6.12 4.79
N GLN A 140 10.73 7.12 5.05
CA GLN A 140 10.61 8.46 4.45
C GLN A 140 10.85 8.44 2.93
N GLN A 141 11.80 7.62 2.46
CA GLN A 141 12.07 7.47 1.04
C GLN A 141 10.91 6.71 0.36
N MET A 142 10.46 5.61 0.97
CA MET A 142 9.32 4.82 0.50
C MET A 142 8.05 5.67 0.34
N LEU A 143 7.82 6.61 1.27
CA LEU A 143 6.69 7.53 1.23
C LEU A 143 6.67 8.34 -0.07
N GLY A 144 7.82 8.88 -0.47
CA GLY A 144 7.95 9.69 -1.68
C GLY A 144 7.77 8.87 -2.96
N GLU A 145 8.40 7.70 -3.02
CA GLU A 145 8.32 6.79 -4.16
C GLU A 145 6.88 6.32 -4.40
N VAL A 146 6.20 5.80 -3.38
CA VAL A 146 4.80 5.35 -3.50
C VAL A 146 3.84 6.49 -3.81
N ALA A 147 4.08 7.70 -3.27
CA ALA A 147 3.26 8.86 -3.59
C ALA A 147 3.37 9.25 -5.07
N ALA A 148 4.57 9.23 -5.64
CA ALA A 148 4.78 9.52 -7.06
C ALA A 148 4.05 8.51 -7.96
N ASP A 149 4.12 7.23 -7.61
CA ASP A 149 3.45 6.16 -8.37
C ASP A 149 1.93 6.24 -8.26
N LEU A 150 1.37 6.59 -7.09
CA LEU A 150 -0.06 6.83 -6.94
C LEU A 150 -0.56 7.97 -7.85
N VAL A 151 0.21 9.05 -7.97
CA VAL A 151 -0.11 10.17 -8.87
C VAL A 151 -0.02 9.74 -10.33
N ALA A 152 1.01 8.95 -10.69
CA ALA A 152 1.19 8.46 -12.05
C ALA A 152 0.09 7.46 -12.45
N VAL A 153 -0.28 6.54 -11.57
CA VAL A 153 -1.41 5.61 -11.75
C VAL A 153 -2.72 6.36 -11.91
N LYS A 154 -3.01 7.37 -11.06
CA LYS A 154 -4.21 8.21 -11.22
C LYS A 154 -4.26 8.83 -12.63
N GLN A 155 -3.16 9.41 -13.09
CA GLN A 155 -3.10 10.01 -14.42
C GLN A 155 -3.29 8.97 -15.54
N ALA A 156 -2.73 7.77 -15.40
CA ALA A 156 -2.93 6.69 -16.35
C ALA A 156 -4.39 6.24 -16.42
N MET A 157 -5.05 6.09 -15.26
CA MET A 157 -6.48 5.78 -15.17
C MET A 157 -7.35 6.85 -15.82
N SER A 158 -7.08 8.14 -15.56
CA SER A 158 -7.82 9.25 -16.20
C SER A 158 -7.69 9.22 -17.73
N ARG A 159 -6.53 8.84 -18.27
CA ARG A 159 -6.31 8.73 -19.72
C ARG A 159 -7.05 7.52 -20.33
N ALA A 160 -7.14 6.41 -19.59
CA ALA A 160 -7.89 5.23 -20.02
C ALA A 160 -9.41 5.48 -20.03
N GLY A 161 -9.89 6.29 -19.08
CA GLY A 161 -11.29 6.71 -18.94
C GLY A 161 -12.20 5.72 -18.21
N ASP A 162 -13.38 6.18 -17.82
CA ASP A 162 -14.31 5.50 -16.91
C ASP A 162 -14.83 4.12 -17.38
N HIS A 163 -14.66 3.80 -18.66
CA HIS A 163 -15.13 2.54 -19.28
C HIS A 163 -13.95 1.63 -19.67
N SER A 164 -12.80 1.82 -19.04
CA SER A 164 -11.64 0.95 -19.23
C SER A 164 -12.01 -0.51 -18.98
N ARG A 165 -11.60 -1.39 -19.90
CA ARG A 165 -11.71 -2.85 -19.70
C ARG A 165 -10.77 -3.37 -18.63
N MET A 166 -9.75 -2.58 -18.26
CA MET A 166 -8.75 -2.88 -17.24
C MET A 166 -9.04 -2.18 -15.91
N PHE A 167 -10.22 -1.54 -15.75
CA PHE A 167 -10.58 -0.82 -14.52
C PHE A 167 -10.36 -1.64 -13.25
N SER A 168 -10.78 -2.91 -13.22
CA SER A 168 -10.56 -3.78 -12.06
C SER A 168 -9.08 -4.00 -11.75
N SER A 169 -8.21 -4.13 -12.77
CA SER A 169 -6.77 -4.26 -12.56
C SER A 169 -6.12 -2.96 -12.10
N TRP A 170 -6.57 -1.82 -12.63
CA TRP A 170 -6.17 -0.50 -12.10
C TRP A 170 -6.57 -0.31 -10.63
N CYS A 171 -7.76 -0.79 -10.24
CA CYS A 171 -8.20 -0.82 -8.85
C CYS A 171 -7.32 -1.75 -8.00
N ARG A 172 -6.87 -2.90 -8.52
CA ARG A 172 -5.93 -3.79 -7.83
C ARG A 172 -4.59 -3.08 -7.56
N VAL A 173 -4.00 -2.46 -8.59
CA VAL A 173 -2.78 -1.66 -8.48
C VAL A 173 -2.93 -0.54 -7.45
N THR A 174 -4.03 0.23 -7.55
CA THR A 174 -4.34 1.32 -6.61
C THR A 174 -4.48 0.80 -5.18
N GLY A 175 -5.09 -0.37 -5.00
CA GLY A 175 -5.19 -1.06 -3.71
C GLY A 175 -3.83 -1.43 -3.13
N GLY A 176 -2.94 -2.00 -3.95
CA GLY A 176 -1.57 -2.35 -3.56
C GLY A 176 -0.72 -1.14 -3.17
N LEU A 177 -0.72 -0.08 -3.98
CA LEU A 177 0.00 1.16 -3.65
C LEU A 177 -0.57 1.86 -2.41
N SER A 178 -1.90 1.88 -2.26
CA SER A 178 -2.55 2.47 -1.08
C SER A 178 -2.26 1.68 0.20
N LEU A 179 -2.15 0.35 0.10
CA LEU A 179 -1.69 -0.51 1.19
C LEU A 179 -0.25 -0.16 1.59
N LEU A 180 0.67 -0.08 0.63
CA LEU A 180 2.06 0.30 0.87
C LEU A 180 2.17 1.68 1.51
N MET A 181 1.39 2.65 1.04
CA MET A 181 1.30 3.99 1.62
C MET A 181 0.83 3.95 3.08
N ALA A 182 -0.25 3.20 3.37
CA ALA A 182 -0.77 3.07 4.74
C ALA A 182 0.25 2.44 5.69
N LYS A 183 0.90 1.34 5.25
CA LYS A 183 1.96 0.65 5.99
C LYS A 183 3.15 1.56 6.29
N THR A 184 3.57 2.34 5.28
CA THR A 184 4.66 3.31 5.39
C THR A 184 4.34 4.42 6.38
N LEU A 185 3.13 4.98 6.33
CA LEU A 185 2.68 5.99 7.29
C LEU A 185 2.62 5.45 8.73
N CYS A 186 2.23 4.19 8.93
CA CYS A 186 2.31 3.57 10.25
C CYS A 186 3.76 3.44 10.75
N ASN A 187 4.72 3.11 9.87
CA ASN A 187 6.15 3.10 10.26
C ASN A 187 6.68 4.49 10.64
N LEU A 188 6.02 5.56 10.18
CA LEU A 188 6.33 6.96 10.43
C LEU A 188 5.51 7.57 11.59
N GLU A 189 4.81 6.76 12.39
CA GLU A 189 3.93 7.22 13.47
C GLU A 189 2.76 8.12 13.01
N GLN A 190 2.43 8.11 11.72
CA GLN A 190 1.32 8.86 11.14
C GLN A 190 0.03 8.03 11.06
N SER A 191 -0.30 7.32 12.14
CA SER A 191 -1.43 6.38 12.20
C SER A 191 -2.78 7.02 11.89
N ARG A 192 -2.94 8.32 12.15
CA ARG A 192 -4.18 9.07 11.82
C ARG A 192 -4.34 9.20 10.30
N GLN A 193 -3.28 9.56 9.59
CA GLN A 193 -3.23 9.71 8.15
C GLN A 193 -3.36 8.33 7.47
N ALA A 194 -2.74 7.30 8.04
CA ALA A 194 -2.84 5.93 7.54
C ALA A 194 -4.30 5.42 7.47
N ARG A 195 -5.21 5.87 8.36
CA ARG A 195 -6.62 5.43 8.37
C ARG A 195 -7.34 5.64 7.05
N GLN A 196 -7.11 6.79 6.41
CA GLN A 196 -7.74 7.12 5.12
C GLN A 196 -7.17 6.22 4.03
N TRP A 197 -5.86 5.99 4.03
CA TRP A 197 -5.21 5.08 3.08
C TRP A 197 -5.65 3.63 3.24
N TRP A 198 -5.88 3.15 4.47
CA TRP A 198 -6.49 1.84 4.69
C TRP A 198 -7.89 1.73 4.07
N ALA A 199 -8.71 2.77 4.20
CA ALA A 199 -10.05 2.80 3.60
C ALA A 199 -9.99 2.86 2.07
N THR A 200 -9.10 3.68 1.51
CA THR A 200 -8.85 3.75 0.06
C THR A 200 -8.40 2.40 -0.49
N ALA A 201 -7.46 1.73 0.18
CA ALA A 201 -6.98 0.41 -0.23
C ALA A 201 -8.10 -0.63 -0.23
N LEU A 202 -8.93 -0.69 0.82
CA LEU A 202 -10.06 -1.62 0.91
C LEU A 202 -11.10 -1.36 -0.18
N ASN A 203 -11.45 -0.10 -0.42
CA ASN A 203 -12.40 0.27 -1.47
C ASN A 203 -11.87 -0.10 -2.87
N ALA A 204 -10.58 0.15 -3.13
CA ALA A 204 -9.95 -0.24 -4.38
C ALA A 204 -9.89 -1.77 -4.55
N ALA A 205 -9.60 -2.52 -3.49
CA ALA A 205 -9.65 -3.97 -3.51
C ALA A 205 -11.07 -4.51 -3.81
N GLU A 206 -12.10 -3.92 -3.21
CA GLU A 206 -13.50 -4.28 -3.51
C GLU A 206 -13.84 -4.03 -4.98
N LEU A 207 -13.50 -2.84 -5.51
CA LEU A 207 -13.72 -2.50 -6.93
C LEU A 207 -12.90 -3.36 -7.89
N SER A 208 -11.76 -3.90 -7.44
CA SER A 208 -10.96 -4.83 -8.24
C SER A 208 -11.57 -6.23 -8.34
N GLY A 209 -12.51 -6.58 -7.45
CA GLY A 209 -13.07 -7.93 -7.33
C GLY A 209 -12.09 -8.97 -6.80
N ASP A 210 -11.01 -8.55 -6.13
CA ASP A 210 -9.96 -9.41 -5.59
C ASP A 210 -10.13 -9.60 -4.07
N PRO A 211 -10.80 -10.68 -3.61
CA PRO A 211 -11.03 -10.90 -2.19
C PRO A 211 -9.76 -11.23 -1.41
N ASP A 212 -8.73 -11.78 -2.06
CA ASP A 212 -7.46 -12.10 -1.40
C ASP A 212 -6.71 -10.79 -1.06
N LEU A 213 -6.63 -9.85 -2.00
CA LEU A 213 -6.11 -8.50 -1.75
C LEU A 213 -6.88 -7.80 -0.61
N GLY A 214 -8.21 -7.83 -0.65
CA GLY A 214 -9.05 -7.23 0.40
C GLY A 214 -8.78 -7.84 1.78
N SER A 215 -8.69 -9.17 1.85
CA SER A 215 -8.38 -9.88 3.10
C SER A 215 -6.98 -9.54 3.61
N TRP A 216 -6.00 -9.40 2.71
CA TRP A 216 -4.63 -9.06 3.06
C TRP A 216 -4.52 -7.64 3.62
N ILE A 217 -5.16 -6.66 2.97
CA ILE A 217 -5.22 -5.29 3.48
C ILE A 217 -5.85 -5.26 4.87
N LYS A 218 -6.88 -6.09 5.11
CA LYS A 218 -7.53 -6.18 6.41
C LYS A 218 -6.61 -6.77 7.49
N ALA A 219 -5.85 -7.82 7.17
CA ALA A 219 -4.85 -8.39 8.06
C ALA A 219 -3.79 -7.35 8.45
N GLU A 220 -3.24 -6.64 7.45
CA GLU A 220 -2.22 -5.61 7.63
C GLU A 220 -2.74 -4.43 8.48
N GLN A 221 -3.98 -3.99 8.23
CA GLN A 221 -4.63 -2.97 9.05
C GLN A 221 -4.77 -3.40 10.52
N LEU A 222 -5.10 -4.67 10.79
CA LEU A 222 -5.26 -5.19 12.15
C LEU A 222 -3.91 -5.27 12.88
N ILE A 223 -2.88 -5.85 12.24
CA ILE A 223 -1.58 -6.02 12.89
C ILE A 223 -0.92 -4.67 13.17
N HIS A 224 -0.96 -3.73 12.21
CA HIS A 224 -0.50 -2.36 12.46
C HIS A 224 -1.31 -1.69 13.57
N GLY A 225 -2.63 -1.92 13.61
CA GLY A 225 -3.48 -1.43 14.70
C GLY A 225 -3.09 -1.97 16.08
N LEU A 226 -2.63 -3.22 16.17
CA LEU A 226 -2.13 -3.84 17.40
C LEU A 226 -0.82 -3.18 17.86
N TYR A 227 0.12 -2.95 16.94
CA TYR A 227 1.37 -2.23 17.25
C TYR A 227 1.10 -0.76 17.65
N ASP A 228 0.14 -0.10 17.00
CA ASP A 228 -0.30 1.27 17.32
C ASP A 228 -1.11 1.39 18.63
N GLN A 229 -1.26 0.30 19.38
CA GLN A 229 -2.01 0.26 20.66
C GLN A 229 -3.45 0.74 20.53
N ARG A 230 -4.11 0.47 19.40
CA ARG A 230 -5.56 0.64 19.31
C ARG A 230 -6.23 -0.30 20.33
N PRO A 231 -7.38 0.10 20.92
CA PRO A 231 -8.04 -0.71 21.94
C PRO A 231 -8.29 -2.15 21.46
N ALA A 232 -7.73 -3.13 22.18
CA ALA A 232 -7.80 -4.55 21.82
C ALA A 232 -9.25 -5.06 21.59
N PRO A 233 -10.27 -4.68 22.39
CA PRO A 233 -11.66 -5.08 22.12
C PRO A 233 -12.20 -4.56 20.77
N VAL A 234 -11.74 -3.39 20.32
CA VAL A 234 -12.13 -2.83 19.01
C VAL A 234 -11.49 -3.62 17.89
N LEU A 235 -10.19 -3.92 17.99
CA LEU A 235 -9.47 -4.74 17.01
C LEU A 235 -10.05 -6.15 16.92
N LEU A 236 -10.38 -6.77 18.06
CA LEU A 236 -10.97 -8.10 18.11
C LEU A 236 -12.31 -8.13 17.35
N ARG A 237 -13.20 -7.16 17.59
CA ARG A 237 -14.47 -7.06 16.84
C ARG A 237 -14.24 -6.91 15.34
N HIS A 238 -13.23 -6.16 14.93
CA HIS A 238 -12.89 -6.02 13.51
C HIS A 238 -12.32 -7.31 12.90
N ALA A 239 -11.55 -8.08 13.67
CA ALA A 239 -11.06 -9.40 13.26
C ALA A 239 -12.22 -10.40 13.13
N ASP A 240 -13.12 -10.44 14.11
CA ASP A 240 -14.32 -11.30 14.08
C ASP A 240 -15.19 -10.99 12.85
N ALA A 241 -15.46 -9.70 12.59
CA ALA A 241 -16.23 -9.28 11.41
C ALA A 241 -15.55 -9.68 10.09
N ALA A 242 -14.22 -9.59 10.02
CA ALA A 242 -13.48 -9.98 8.83
C ALA A 242 -13.50 -11.50 8.62
N LEU A 243 -13.27 -12.30 9.66
CA LEU A 243 -13.34 -13.76 9.58
C LEU A 243 -14.76 -14.25 9.22
N ASN A 244 -15.80 -13.59 9.73
CA ASN A 244 -17.18 -13.89 9.34
C ASN A 244 -17.45 -13.59 7.85
N TYR A 245 -16.83 -12.54 7.30
CA TYR A 245 -17.00 -12.16 5.90
C TYR A 245 -16.24 -13.09 4.94
N TYR A 246 -14.97 -13.39 5.24
CA TYR A 246 -14.14 -14.23 4.37
C TYR A 246 -14.32 -15.75 4.61
N GLY A 247 -14.93 -16.14 5.73
CA GLY A 247 -15.17 -17.53 6.09
C GLY A 247 -13.87 -18.34 6.20
N ASP A 248 -13.90 -19.57 5.68
CA ASP A 248 -12.78 -20.51 5.70
C ASP A 248 -11.95 -20.48 4.40
N SER A 249 -11.99 -19.37 3.66
CA SER A 249 -11.22 -19.19 2.43
C SER A 249 -9.72 -19.34 2.68
N ALA A 250 -9.02 -20.02 1.77
CA ALA A 250 -7.56 -20.19 1.81
C ALA A 250 -6.85 -18.96 1.22
N TYR A 251 -7.15 -17.78 1.79
CA TYR A 251 -6.56 -16.50 1.41
C TYR A 251 -5.46 -16.11 2.39
N ARG A 252 -4.41 -15.47 1.89
CA ARG A 252 -3.25 -15.07 2.72
C ARG A 252 -3.68 -14.13 3.85
N GLY A 253 -4.65 -13.26 3.56
CA GLY A 253 -5.19 -12.35 4.55
C GLY A 253 -6.03 -13.04 5.61
N VAL A 254 -6.71 -14.14 5.32
CA VAL A 254 -7.45 -14.91 6.34
C VAL A 254 -6.49 -15.50 7.37
N ALA A 255 -5.36 -16.06 6.92
CA ALA A 255 -4.30 -16.52 7.82
C ALA A 255 -3.74 -15.37 8.67
N GLY A 256 -3.46 -14.21 8.05
CA GLY A 256 -2.99 -13.01 8.77
C GLY A 256 -4.00 -12.43 9.77
N ILE A 257 -5.31 -12.45 9.44
CA ILE A 257 -6.38 -12.02 10.36
C ILE A 257 -6.45 -12.99 11.56
N SER A 258 -6.44 -14.30 11.31
CA SER A 258 -6.44 -15.31 12.39
C SER A 258 -5.20 -15.20 13.28
N ALA A 259 -4.01 -15.08 12.69
CA ALA A 259 -2.77 -14.79 13.42
C ALA A 259 -2.90 -13.56 14.33
N THR A 260 -3.36 -12.43 13.77
CA THR A 260 -3.52 -11.18 14.54
C THR A 260 -4.58 -11.31 15.63
N ARG A 261 -5.69 -12.01 15.34
CA ARG A 261 -6.74 -12.29 16.32
C ARG A 261 -6.21 -13.09 17.50
N ALA A 262 -5.39 -14.12 17.26
CA ALA A 262 -4.74 -14.89 18.32
C ALA A 262 -3.84 -14.00 19.20
N GLN A 263 -3.06 -13.10 18.58
CA GLN A 263 -2.20 -12.15 19.28
C GLN A 263 -3.00 -11.14 20.15
N ILE A 264 -4.13 -10.65 19.64
CA ILE A 264 -5.06 -9.79 20.39
C ILE A 264 -5.64 -10.54 21.59
N LEU A 265 -6.11 -11.79 21.39
CA LEU A 265 -6.66 -12.63 22.46
C LEU A 265 -5.62 -12.92 23.56
N ALA A 266 -4.36 -13.19 23.17
CA ALA A 266 -3.27 -13.38 24.11
C ALA A 266 -2.98 -12.11 24.94
N THR A 267 -3.00 -10.94 24.28
CA THR A 267 -2.85 -9.64 24.97
C THR A 267 -3.96 -9.39 25.99
N LEU A 268 -5.16 -9.91 25.73
CA LEU A 268 -6.31 -9.86 26.65
C LEU A 268 -6.30 -10.97 27.72
N GLY A 269 -5.29 -11.85 27.74
CA GLY A 269 -5.21 -12.98 28.67
C GLY A 269 -6.18 -14.14 28.35
N ARG A 270 -6.84 -14.13 27.18
CA ARG A 270 -7.83 -15.15 26.77
C ARG A 270 -7.14 -16.39 26.21
N SER A 271 -6.39 -17.09 27.08
CA SER A 271 -5.44 -18.17 26.73
C SER A 271 -6.04 -19.29 25.87
N ALA A 272 -7.19 -19.84 26.26
CA ALA A 272 -7.83 -20.95 25.54
C ALA A 272 -8.23 -20.53 24.11
N GLU A 273 -8.78 -19.32 23.96
CA GLU A 273 -9.23 -18.80 22.67
C GLU A 273 -8.06 -18.41 21.77
N ALA A 274 -7.00 -17.82 22.33
CA ALA A 274 -5.76 -17.55 21.60
C ALA A 274 -5.14 -18.84 21.04
N THR A 275 -5.11 -19.91 21.85
CA THR A 275 -4.57 -21.20 21.42
C THR A 275 -5.43 -21.85 20.35
N ALA A 276 -6.76 -21.77 20.46
CA ALA A 276 -7.67 -22.26 19.43
C ALA A 276 -7.51 -21.49 18.12
N GLU A 277 -7.35 -20.18 18.18
CA GLU A 277 -7.16 -19.35 16.99
C GLU A 277 -5.82 -19.59 16.30
N LEU A 278 -4.74 -19.88 17.04
CA LEU A 278 -3.47 -20.32 16.45
C LEU A 278 -3.63 -21.62 15.65
N ARG A 279 -4.45 -22.57 16.15
CA ARG A 279 -4.73 -23.81 15.42
C ARG A 279 -5.48 -23.52 14.12
N ARG A 280 -6.51 -22.68 14.17
CA ARG A 280 -7.21 -22.21 12.97
C ARG A 280 -6.25 -21.54 11.98
N CYS A 281 -5.34 -20.69 12.47
CA CYS A 281 -4.34 -20.04 11.63
C CYS A 281 -3.44 -21.07 10.91
N ALA A 282 -3.00 -22.12 11.62
CA ALA A 282 -2.22 -23.21 11.02
C ALA A 282 -3.04 -23.99 9.97
N GLU A 283 -4.30 -24.32 10.26
CA GLU A 283 -5.19 -25.00 9.31
C GLU A 283 -5.48 -24.19 8.03
N VAL A 284 -5.51 -22.85 8.12
CA VAL A 284 -5.58 -21.98 6.94
C VAL A 284 -4.25 -21.99 6.20
N PHE A 285 -3.13 -21.88 6.92
CA PHE A 285 -1.78 -21.90 6.34
C PHE A 285 -1.50 -23.15 5.51
N GLU A 286 -1.85 -24.34 6.02
CA GLU A 286 -1.68 -25.62 5.30
C GLU A 286 -2.45 -25.70 3.97
N ARG A 287 -3.46 -24.85 3.78
CA ARG A 287 -4.27 -24.78 2.56
C ARG A 287 -3.85 -23.66 1.62
N LEU A 288 -2.92 -22.79 2.03
CA LEU A 288 -2.45 -21.71 1.17
C LEU A 288 -1.66 -22.27 -0.01
N PRO A 289 -1.74 -21.63 -1.19
CA PRO A 289 -0.98 -22.07 -2.35
C PRO A 289 0.52 -21.83 -2.15
N ASP A 290 1.34 -22.69 -2.76
CA ASP A 290 2.82 -22.58 -2.74
C ASP A 290 3.34 -21.22 -3.21
N SER A 291 2.63 -20.56 -4.12
CA SER A 291 2.96 -19.21 -4.58
C SER A 291 2.94 -18.17 -3.45
N VAL A 292 2.19 -18.40 -2.37
CA VAL A 292 2.11 -17.51 -1.21
C VAL A 292 3.06 -17.92 -0.09
N THR A 293 3.29 -19.23 0.06
CA THR A 293 4.05 -19.81 1.19
C THR A 293 5.54 -20.01 0.90
N SER A 294 5.95 -20.04 -0.38
CA SER A 294 7.34 -20.33 -0.76
C SER A 294 8.34 -19.29 -0.26
N THR A 295 9.36 -19.75 0.46
CA THR A 295 10.51 -18.95 0.94
C THR A 295 11.32 -18.31 -0.19
N ARG A 296 11.27 -18.86 -1.43
CA ARG A 296 11.91 -18.25 -2.61
C ARG A 296 11.26 -16.91 -2.99
N GLN A 297 9.98 -16.73 -2.67
CA GLN A 297 9.25 -15.45 -2.77
C GLN A 297 9.19 -14.70 -1.43
N GLY A 298 9.65 -15.30 -0.33
CA GLY A 298 9.54 -14.82 1.07
C GLY A 298 10.15 -13.45 1.39
N ARG A 299 10.77 -12.80 0.41
CA ARG A 299 11.33 -11.44 0.53
C ARG A 299 10.28 -10.34 0.28
N THR A 300 9.21 -10.58 -0.49
CA THR A 300 8.14 -9.58 -0.65
C THR A 300 7.23 -9.54 0.58
N ILE A 301 6.59 -8.40 0.85
CA ILE A 301 5.56 -8.29 1.90
C ILE A 301 4.29 -9.10 1.59
N GLU A 302 4.10 -9.51 0.34
CA GLU A 302 2.94 -10.29 -0.12
C GLU A 302 2.97 -11.75 0.34
N SER A 303 4.13 -12.28 0.71
CA SER A 303 4.26 -13.66 1.16
C SER A 303 3.66 -13.86 2.55
N TRP A 304 3.15 -15.08 2.80
CA TRP A 304 2.76 -15.53 4.14
C TRP A 304 3.34 -16.93 4.38
N GLY A 305 4.64 -16.97 4.71
CA GLY A 305 5.39 -18.21 4.92
C GLY A 305 5.35 -18.71 6.37
N ALA A 306 6.01 -19.85 6.61
CA ALA A 306 6.07 -20.52 7.91
C ALA A 306 6.64 -19.62 9.02
N GLU A 307 7.55 -18.70 8.67
CA GLU A 307 8.15 -17.74 9.60
C GLU A 307 7.09 -16.87 10.27
N ARG A 308 6.01 -16.53 9.57
CA ARG A 308 4.98 -15.67 10.12
C ARG A 308 4.01 -16.43 11.03
N LEU A 309 3.73 -17.70 10.74
CA LEU A 309 2.98 -18.57 11.65
C LEU A 309 3.75 -18.76 12.97
N SER A 310 5.03 -19.11 12.90
CA SER A 310 5.87 -19.30 14.09
C SER A 310 6.09 -18.00 14.86
N TYR A 311 6.18 -16.85 14.18
CA TYR A 311 6.19 -15.54 14.84
C TYR A 311 4.91 -15.28 15.65
N SER A 312 3.73 -15.60 15.09
CA SER A 312 2.47 -15.46 15.82
C SER A 312 2.37 -16.40 17.02
N GLN A 313 2.90 -17.63 16.91
CA GLN A 313 3.03 -18.55 18.04
C GLN A 313 3.93 -17.98 19.13
N ALA A 314 5.11 -17.48 18.76
CA ALA A 314 6.04 -16.83 19.69
C ALA A 314 5.36 -15.66 20.42
N TRP A 315 4.60 -14.81 19.70
CA TRP A 315 3.85 -13.73 20.32
C TRP A 315 2.87 -14.22 21.37
N VAL A 316 2.01 -15.16 20.98
CA VAL A 316 0.98 -15.69 21.88
C VAL A 316 1.63 -16.33 23.12
N HIS A 317 2.70 -17.10 22.95
CA HIS A 317 3.40 -17.73 24.07
C HIS A 317 4.13 -16.74 24.97
N ALA A 318 4.73 -15.67 24.42
CA ALA A 318 5.31 -14.59 25.20
C ALA A 318 4.27 -13.89 26.09
N TYR A 319 3.11 -13.53 25.53
CA TYR A 319 2.06 -12.82 26.27
C TYR A 319 1.32 -13.70 27.28
N LEU A 320 1.27 -15.02 27.04
CA LEU A 320 0.69 -15.98 27.98
C LEU A 320 1.71 -16.49 29.02
N GLY A 321 2.98 -16.08 28.95
CA GLY A 321 4.02 -16.48 29.90
C GLY A 321 4.54 -17.92 29.73
N ASN A 322 4.33 -18.54 28.57
CA ASN A 322 4.73 -19.92 28.30
C ASN A 322 6.16 -19.97 27.73
N ARG A 323 7.17 -19.85 28.58
CA ARG A 323 8.59 -19.72 28.19
C ARG A 323 9.08 -20.83 27.24
N ASP A 324 8.85 -22.10 27.58
CA ASP A 324 9.36 -23.22 26.77
C ASP A 324 8.79 -23.21 25.35
N ARG A 325 7.48 -22.95 25.22
CA ARG A 325 6.81 -22.86 23.91
C ARG A 325 7.20 -21.61 23.13
N LEU A 326 7.52 -20.52 23.83
CA LEU A 326 8.08 -19.32 23.22
C LEU A 326 9.43 -19.63 22.59
N ASP A 327 10.34 -20.27 23.33
CA ASP A 327 11.68 -20.62 22.83
C ASP A 327 11.60 -21.58 21.64
N GLU A 328 10.71 -22.57 21.69
CA GLU A 328 10.42 -23.47 20.56
C GLU A 328 9.95 -22.69 19.32
N ALA A 329 8.97 -21.79 19.48
CA ALA A 329 8.46 -20.98 18.37
C ALA A 329 9.51 -20.00 17.80
N VAL A 330 10.37 -19.44 18.64
CA VAL A 330 11.51 -18.60 18.22
C VAL A 330 12.50 -19.41 17.37
N ASN A 331 12.85 -20.62 17.80
CA ASN A 331 13.74 -21.50 17.06
C ASN A 331 13.17 -21.90 15.70
N HIS A 332 11.90 -22.33 15.64
CA HIS A 332 11.23 -22.63 14.37
C HIS A 332 11.19 -21.42 13.44
N THR A 333 10.97 -20.22 14.00
CA THR A 333 11.01 -18.99 13.19
C THR A 333 12.40 -18.76 12.61
N HIS A 334 13.47 -18.98 13.39
CA HIS A 334 14.84 -18.86 12.90
C HIS A 334 15.21 -19.88 11.81
N GLU A 335 14.71 -21.11 11.92
CA GLU A 335 14.89 -22.16 10.90
C GLU A 335 14.15 -21.84 9.60
N ALA A 336 12.98 -21.22 9.69
CA ALA A 336 12.17 -20.82 8.53
C ALA A 336 12.73 -19.59 7.79
N LEU A 337 13.52 -18.75 8.47
CA LEU A 337 14.11 -17.54 7.88
C LEU A 337 15.32 -17.86 7.01
N ASP A 338 15.35 -17.30 5.80
CA ASP A 338 16.55 -17.32 4.95
C ASP A 338 17.73 -16.66 5.70
N PRO A 339 18.84 -17.39 5.94
CA PRO A 339 20.02 -16.81 6.59
C PRO A 339 20.64 -15.65 5.82
N SER A 340 20.39 -15.58 4.51
CA SER A 340 20.83 -14.49 3.63
C SER A 340 19.85 -13.32 3.56
N ASP A 341 18.72 -13.36 4.28
CA ASP A 341 17.78 -12.24 4.32
C ASP A 341 18.47 -11.01 4.93
N PRO A 342 18.68 -9.94 4.14
CA PRO A 342 19.34 -8.73 4.61
C PRO A 342 18.47 -7.90 5.56
N ASN A 343 17.26 -8.35 5.92
CA ASN A 343 16.34 -7.63 6.79
C ASN A 343 16.54 -7.96 8.28
N PRO A 344 17.24 -7.10 9.06
CA PRO A 344 17.41 -7.32 10.48
C PRO A 344 16.10 -7.08 11.28
N ARG A 345 15.07 -6.44 10.70
CA ARG A 345 13.85 -6.01 11.43
C ARG A 345 13.14 -7.19 12.07
N PHE A 346 12.91 -8.25 11.31
CA PHE A 346 12.11 -9.38 11.78
C PHE A 346 12.82 -10.16 12.89
N ARG A 347 14.15 -10.32 12.79
CA ARG A 347 14.98 -10.93 13.83
C ARG A 347 14.99 -10.09 15.11
N ALA A 348 15.12 -8.77 14.99
CA ALA A 348 15.06 -7.88 16.15
C ALA A 348 13.68 -7.89 16.84
N GLN A 349 12.59 -7.91 16.07
CA GLN A 349 11.24 -8.03 16.63
C GLN A 349 11.07 -9.34 17.41
N LEU A 350 11.49 -10.47 16.83
CA LEU A 350 11.41 -11.78 17.49
C LEU A 350 12.23 -11.81 18.79
N ALA A 351 13.45 -11.27 18.78
CA ALA A 351 14.31 -11.21 19.95
C ALA A 351 13.73 -10.32 21.07
N LEU A 352 13.15 -9.15 20.71
CA LEU A 352 12.47 -8.28 21.69
C LEU A 352 11.20 -8.95 22.26
N LEU A 353 10.48 -9.71 21.45
CA LEU A 353 9.33 -10.49 21.89
C LEU A 353 9.74 -11.61 22.85
N GLN A 354 10.86 -12.28 22.58
CA GLN A 354 11.44 -13.28 23.47
C GLN A 354 11.84 -12.67 24.82
N ALA A 355 12.53 -11.52 24.81
CA ALA A 355 12.86 -10.76 26.01
C ALA A 355 11.61 -10.37 26.83
N ALA A 356 10.54 -9.95 26.15
CA ALA A 356 9.29 -9.63 26.82
C ALA A 356 8.69 -10.86 27.49
N GLY A 357 8.72 -12.02 26.82
CA GLY A 357 8.30 -13.30 27.39
C GLY A 357 9.11 -13.72 28.61
N TYR A 358 10.45 -13.61 28.56
CA TYR A 358 11.33 -13.88 29.71
C TYR A 358 10.98 -13.02 30.90
N THR A 359 10.81 -11.71 30.67
CA THR A 359 10.39 -10.75 31.70
C THR A 359 9.04 -11.14 32.32
N ARG A 360 8.03 -11.48 31.49
CA ARG A 360 6.70 -11.91 31.96
C ARG A 360 6.73 -13.23 32.74
N SER A 361 7.65 -14.13 32.41
CA SER A 361 7.85 -15.40 33.11
C SER A 361 8.64 -15.26 34.43
N GLY A 362 9.11 -14.05 34.77
CA GLY A 362 9.82 -13.74 36.02
C GLY A 362 11.34 -13.61 35.88
N ASP A 363 11.91 -13.84 34.68
CA ASP A 363 13.33 -13.67 34.41
C ASP A 363 13.62 -12.26 33.88
N VAL A 364 13.38 -11.27 34.74
CA VAL A 364 13.44 -9.84 34.40
C VAL A 364 14.86 -9.43 34.01
N SER A 365 15.86 -9.94 34.72
CA SER A 365 17.26 -9.61 34.47
C SER A 365 17.70 -10.04 33.06
N GLU A 366 17.38 -11.29 32.66
CA GLU A 366 17.73 -11.78 31.33
C GLU A 366 16.90 -11.09 30.24
N GLY A 367 15.60 -10.88 30.47
CA GLY A 367 14.74 -10.16 29.54
C GLY A 367 15.23 -8.75 29.22
N ILE A 368 15.57 -7.96 30.25
CA ILE A 368 16.10 -6.59 30.08
C ILE A 368 17.46 -6.60 29.40
N ARG A 369 18.37 -7.49 29.82
CA ARG A 369 19.70 -7.63 29.22
C ARG A 369 19.62 -7.95 27.73
N HIS A 370 18.76 -8.91 27.37
CA HIS A 370 18.56 -9.32 25.98
C HIS A 370 17.96 -8.19 25.15
N ALA A 371 16.90 -7.53 25.65
CA ALA A 371 16.27 -6.42 24.95
C ALA A 371 17.22 -5.23 24.73
N GLN A 372 18.02 -4.89 25.74
CA GLN A 372 19.00 -3.82 25.65
C GLN A 372 20.05 -4.10 24.57
N ALA A 373 20.60 -5.31 24.52
CA ALA A 373 21.59 -5.70 23.50
C ALA A 373 21.03 -5.59 22.08
N VAL A 374 19.81 -6.11 21.87
CA VAL A 374 19.11 -6.04 20.58
C VAL A 374 18.89 -4.58 20.18
N TYR A 375 18.30 -3.77 21.06
CA TYR A 375 17.92 -2.40 20.74
C TYR A 375 19.13 -1.48 20.50
N GLN A 376 20.23 -1.67 21.23
CA GLN A 376 21.48 -0.90 21.05
C GLN A 376 22.17 -1.21 19.72
N SER A 377 22.22 -2.50 19.33
CA SER A 377 22.85 -2.93 18.08
C SER A 377 22.06 -2.54 16.83
N TYR A 378 20.77 -2.21 16.98
CA TYR A 378 19.87 -1.94 15.87
C TYR A 378 20.04 -0.51 15.32
N PRO A 379 20.23 -0.31 14.00
CA PRO A 379 20.39 1.00 13.38
C PRO A 379 19.24 1.95 13.73
N ALA A 380 19.56 3.18 14.14
CA ALA A 380 18.59 4.14 14.66
C ALA A 380 17.51 4.49 13.61
N GLU A 381 17.93 4.63 12.36
CA GLU A 381 17.08 4.97 11.21
C GLU A 381 16.08 3.85 10.87
N GLN A 382 16.33 2.64 11.36
CA GLN A 382 15.47 1.48 11.15
C GLN A 382 14.61 1.13 12.38
N ARG A 383 14.73 1.86 13.51
CA ARG A 383 13.92 1.63 14.73
C ARG A 383 12.48 2.10 14.53
N THR A 384 11.74 1.37 13.69
CA THR A 384 10.33 1.64 13.40
C THR A 384 9.46 1.52 14.66
N VAL A 385 8.22 2.00 14.56
CA VAL A 385 7.18 1.88 15.59
C VAL A 385 7.06 0.47 16.14
N MET A 386 7.11 -0.55 15.29
CA MET A 386 6.96 -1.95 15.73
C MET A 386 8.11 -2.39 16.65
N VAL A 387 9.35 -2.07 16.29
CA VAL A 387 10.55 -2.41 17.09
C VAL A 387 10.49 -1.66 18.41
N THR A 388 10.24 -0.35 18.37
CA THR A 388 10.12 0.48 19.57
C THR A 388 8.95 0.04 20.46
N ARG A 389 7.83 -0.42 19.89
CA ARG A 389 6.69 -0.94 20.65
C ARG A 389 7.04 -2.22 21.39
N LEU A 390 7.70 -3.17 20.74
CA LEU A 390 8.13 -4.41 21.38
C LEU A 390 9.15 -4.12 22.48
N ALA A 391 10.09 -3.21 22.24
CA ALA A 391 11.06 -2.78 23.24
C ALA A 391 10.38 -2.17 24.48
N ASN A 392 9.35 -1.33 24.29
CA ASN A 392 8.51 -0.83 25.39
C ASN A 392 7.68 -1.95 26.05
N GLY A 393 7.25 -2.96 25.29
CA GLY A 393 6.54 -4.12 25.80
C GLY A 393 7.36 -4.94 26.81
N VAL A 394 8.70 -4.93 26.70
CA VAL A 394 9.61 -5.50 27.70
C VAL A 394 9.53 -4.70 29.01
N LEU A 395 9.57 -3.36 28.96
CA LEU A 395 9.40 -2.52 30.15
C LEU A 395 8.02 -2.71 30.81
N GLU A 396 6.96 -2.80 30.01
CA GLU A 396 5.60 -3.03 30.52
C GLU A 396 5.42 -4.38 31.21
N ALA A 397 6.30 -5.35 30.92
CA ALA A 397 6.32 -6.65 31.58
C ALA A 397 7.04 -6.66 32.93
N VAL A 398 7.81 -5.61 33.27
CA VAL A 398 8.61 -5.56 34.51
C VAL A 398 7.69 -5.45 35.74
N PRO A 399 7.79 -6.38 36.72
CA PRO A 399 7.04 -6.30 37.97
C PRO A 399 7.39 -5.03 38.76
N THR A 400 6.39 -4.40 39.40
CA THR A 400 6.54 -3.15 40.17
C THR A 400 7.73 -3.14 41.15
N ALA A 401 8.05 -4.29 41.74
CA ALA A 401 9.15 -4.45 42.69
C ALA A 401 10.54 -4.23 42.05
N GLU A 402 10.72 -4.53 40.77
CA GLU A 402 12.00 -4.51 40.07
C GLU A 402 12.25 -3.20 39.30
N TRP A 403 11.29 -2.27 39.28
CA TRP A 403 11.38 -0.99 38.56
C TRP A 403 12.53 -0.08 39.02
N ARG A 404 13.06 -0.29 40.22
CA ARG A 404 14.17 0.51 40.78
C ARG A 404 15.54 -0.12 40.59
N THR A 405 15.62 -1.28 39.96
CA THR A 405 16.92 -1.90 39.64
C THR A 405 17.67 -1.05 38.62
N HIS A 406 18.99 -1.06 38.70
CA HIS A 406 19.84 -0.26 37.79
C HIS A 406 19.65 -0.66 36.33
N ALA A 407 19.58 -1.98 36.05
CA ALA A 407 19.35 -2.49 34.70
C ALA A 407 18.05 -1.99 34.06
N VAL A 408 16.95 -1.95 34.82
CA VAL A 408 15.66 -1.43 34.31
C VAL A 408 15.72 0.09 34.10
N ALA A 409 16.42 0.82 34.99
CA ALA A 409 16.62 2.26 34.84
C ALA A 409 17.42 2.59 33.58
N ASP A 410 18.55 1.91 33.35
CA ASP A 410 19.41 2.10 32.17
C ASP A 410 18.66 1.80 30.87
N TYR A 411 17.90 0.70 30.84
CA TYR A 411 17.09 0.34 29.67
C TYR A 411 16.00 1.37 29.38
N ARG A 412 15.36 1.93 30.42
CA ARG A 412 14.38 3.02 30.24
C ARG A 412 15.02 4.28 29.68
N GLU A 413 16.22 4.63 30.15
CA GLU A 413 16.96 5.78 29.62
C GLU A 413 17.34 5.60 28.16
N LEU A 414 17.76 4.40 27.76
CA LEU A 414 18.04 4.04 26.36
C LEU A 414 16.83 4.27 25.44
N LEU A 415 15.63 3.84 25.86
CA LEU A 415 14.41 4.02 25.08
C LEU A 415 14.03 5.50 24.99
N ALA A 416 14.14 6.26 26.09
CA ALA A 416 13.86 7.69 26.11
C ALA A 416 14.85 8.54 25.27
N ALA A 417 16.13 8.14 25.21
CA ALA A 417 17.12 8.80 24.36
C ALA A 417 16.86 8.56 22.86
N SER A 418 16.31 7.40 22.52
CA SER A 418 16.04 7.00 21.13
C SER A 418 14.81 7.73 20.56
N GLY A 419 13.75 7.89 21.35
CA GLY A 419 12.56 8.64 20.91
C GLY A 419 12.83 10.12 20.64
N ARG A 420 13.81 10.73 21.31
CA ARG A 420 14.17 12.15 21.10
C ARG A 420 14.93 12.41 19.79
N ARG A 421 15.66 11.41 19.27
CA ARG A 421 16.43 11.53 18.01
C ARG A 421 15.60 11.30 16.75
N ALA A 422 14.42 10.69 16.85
CA ALA A 422 13.53 10.47 15.71
C ALA A 422 12.70 11.71 15.32
N ILE A 423 12.66 12.73 16.18
CA ILE A 423 11.84 13.96 16.01
C ILE A 423 12.69 15.15 15.49
N THR A 424 14.01 15.03 15.52
CA THR A 424 14.98 15.99 14.95
C THR A 424 15.55 15.46 13.66
#